data_AF-A0AAJ6DK36-F1
#
_entry.id   AF-A0AAJ6DK36-F1
#
_cell.length_a   1.000
_cell.length_b   1.000
_cell.length_c   1.000
_cell.angle_alpha   90.00
_cell.angle_beta   90.00
_cell.angle_gamma   90.00
#
_symmetry.space_group_name_H-M   'P 1'
#
loop_
_entity.id
_entity.type
_entity.pdbx_description
1 polymer ?
#
loop_
_entity_poly.entity_id
_entity_poly.type
_entity_poly.pdbx_seq_one_letter_code
_entity_poly.pdbx_strand_id
1 'polypeptide(L)'
;MRAAEQFTSPPEDYNVVVPDGWFQLPLDPEERDRGIIALAELTFRGLDNAPHLKKEFMRDLQRKAKNAYTVGGTELYLSTMSVGPVPLASSLLISVPNPDEWPPTADAEELAEHLAGQNFGESGEVSVVELPAAGKAVRRRHREEADPDTQMGNTLPTTTVTYYVPVPASMRWLMLNFSTPVDPLADRMVELFDTVAGTLHWG
;
A
#
# COMPACT_ATOMS: atom_id res chain seq x y z
N MET A 1 -1.75 24.09 -2.93
CA MET A 1 -2.16 22.83 -2.28
C MET A 1 -2.48 23.16 -0.82
N ARG A 2 -3.63 22.73 -0.29
CA ARG A 2 -4.06 23.07 1.09
C ARG A 2 -3.45 22.08 2.08
N ALA A 3 -3.02 22.56 3.24
CA ALA A 3 -2.62 21.69 4.34
C ALA A 3 -3.86 21.05 4.99
N ALA A 4 -3.71 19.88 5.61
CA ALA A 4 -4.80 19.13 6.25
C ALA A 4 -5.65 19.97 7.23
N GLU A 5 -5.01 20.82 8.03
CA GLU A 5 -5.69 21.70 9.01
C GLU A 5 -6.62 22.75 8.38
N GLN A 6 -6.49 23.01 7.07
CA GLN A 6 -7.27 24.03 6.36
C GLN A 6 -8.62 23.51 5.85
N PHE A 7 -8.90 22.21 6.01
CA PHE A 7 -10.14 21.59 5.55
C PHE A 7 -11.24 21.71 6.63
N THR A 8 -12.39 22.26 6.24
CA THR A 8 -13.59 22.37 7.09
C THR A 8 -14.64 21.29 6.80
N SER A 9 -14.41 20.49 5.76
CA SER A 9 -15.20 19.32 5.36
C SER A 9 -14.24 18.26 4.81
N PRO A 10 -14.60 16.96 4.82
CA PRO A 10 -13.75 15.92 4.27
C PRO A 10 -13.38 16.21 2.80
N PRO A 11 -12.10 16.05 2.40
CA PRO A 11 -11.72 16.14 1.00
C PRO A 11 -12.41 15.03 0.20
N GLU A 12 -12.68 15.30 -1.07
CA GLU A 12 -13.31 14.33 -1.98
C GLU A 12 -12.29 13.33 -2.52
N ASP A 13 -11.02 13.75 -2.67
CA ASP A 13 -9.94 12.96 -3.26
C ASP A 13 -8.59 13.14 -2.53
N TYR A 14 -7.65 12.27 -2.87
CA TYR A 14 -6.23 12.36 -2.48
C TYR A 14 -5.33 12.17 -3.70
N ASN A 15 -4.07 12.56 -3.57
CA ASN A 15 -3.05 12.35 -4.59
C ASN A 15 -1.75 11.86 -3.94
N VAL A 16 -1.13 10.84 -4.53
CA VAL A 16 0.19 10.32 -4.17
C VAL A 16 1.05 10.25 -5.42
N VAL A 17 2.30 10.68 -5.33
CA VAL A 17 3.26 10.59 -6.44
C VAL A 17 4.15 9.37 -6.22
N VAL A 18 4.07 8.42 -7.15
CA VAL A 18 4.93 7.23 -7.18
C VAL A 18 6.07 7.41 -8.19
N PRO A 19 7.21 6.72 -8.03
CA PRO A 19 8.28 6.75 -9.01
C PRO A 19 7.86 6.20 -10.36
N ASP A 20 8.62 6.56 -11.40
CA ASP A 20 8.55 5.89 -12.69
C ASP A 20 8.72 4.38 -12.53
N GLY A 21 7.94 3.62 -13.31
CA GLY A 21 7.94 2.16 -13.23
C GLY A 21 7.01 1.58 -12.16
N TRP A 22 6.15 2.37 -11.52
CA TRP A 22 5.03 1.87 -10.73
C TRP A 22 3.77 1.84 -11.58
N PHE A 23 3.16 0.65 -11.71
CA PHE A 23 1.91 0.47 -12.44
C PHE A 23 0.73 0.62 -11.48
N GLN A 24 -0.17 1.56 -11.74
CA GLN A 24 -1.40 1.75 -10.98
C GLN A 24 -2.49 0.81 -11.50
N LEU A 25 -3.02 -0.03 -10.62
CA LEU A 25 -4.16 -0.90 -10.86
C LEU A 25 -5.37 -0.39 -10.05
N PRO A 26 -6.40 0.19 -10.71
CA PRO A 26 -7.67 0.49 -10.05
C PRO A 26 -8.31 -0.78 -9.48
N LEU A 27 -8.86 -0.70 -8.26
CA LEU A 27 -9.54 -1.84 -7.63
C LEU A 27 -11.05 -1.83 -7.86
N ASP A 28 -11.60 -0.71 -8.33
CA ASP A 28 -13.00 -0.56 -8.71
C ASP A 28 -13.41 -1.66 -9.73
N PRO A 29 -14.47 -2.43 -9.48
CA PRO A 29 -14.93 -3.48 -10.40
C PRO A 29 -15.14 -3.05 -11.85
N GLU A 30 -15.49 -1.79 -12.12
CA GLU A 30 -15.71 -1.26 -13.47
C GLU A 30 -14.40 -1.16 -14.28
N GLU A 31 -13.28 -0.89 -13.62
CA GLU A 31 -11.99 -0.66 -14.26
C GLU A 31 -10.96 -1.78 -14.04
N ARG A 32 -11.10 -2.52 -12.94
CA ARG A 32 -10.11 -3.49 -12.44
C ARG A 32 -9.72 -4.53 -13.48
N ASP A 33 -10.68 -5.15 -14.17
CA ASP A 33 -10.38 -6.23 -15.12
C ASP A 33 -9.55 -5.72 -16.31
N ARG A 34 -9.84 -4.50 -16.78
CA ARG A 34 -9.05 -3.84 -17.82
C ARG A 34 -7.63 -3.53 -17.34
N GLY A 35 -7.48 -3.04 -16.10
CA GLY A 35 -6.18 -2.80 -15.49
C GLY A 35 -5.33 -4.08 -15.36
N ILE A 36 -5.95 -5.20 -14.97
CA ILE A 36 -5.26 -6.51 -14.85
C ILE A 36 -4.78 -7.00 -16.21
N ILE A 37 -5.59 -6.86 -17.26
CA ILE A 37 -5.17 -7.20 -18.63
C ILE A 37 -3.95 -6.38 -19.04
N ALA A 38 -4.00 -5.06 -18.84
CA ALA A 38 -2.91 -4.15 -19.20
C ALA A 38 -1.61 -4.48 -18.45
N LEU A 39 -1.69 -4.77 -17.14
CA LEU A 39 -0.52 -5.19 -16.37
C LEU A 39 0.03 -6.53 -16.87
N ALA A 40 -0.83 -7.51 -17.15
CA ALA A 40 -0.40 -8.79 -17.69
C ALA A 40 0.24 -8.67 -19.08
N GLU A 41 -0.21 -7.74 -19.91
CA GLU A 41 0.43 -7.42 -21.19
C GLU A 41 1.79 -6.75 -21.03
N LEU A 42 1.92 -5.87 -20.03
CA LEU A 42 3.20 -5.24 -19.70
C LEU A 42 4.21 -6.26 -19.18
N THR A 43 3.83 -7.06 -18.18
CA THR A 43 4.72 -8.04 -17.52
C THR A 43 5.20 -9.13 -18.47
N PHE A 44 4.35 -9.59 -19.39
CA PHE A 44 4.69 -10.68 -20.31
C PHE A 44 5.14 -10.19 -21.69
N ARG A 45 5.43 -8.89 -21.84
CA ARG A 45 5.89 -8.32 -23.10
C ARG A 45 7.23 -8.95 -23.50
N GLY A 46 7.29 -9.54 -24.70
CA GLY A 46 8.50 -10.17 -25.23
C GLY A 46 8.80 -11.58 -24.68
N LEU A 47 7.88 -12.15 -23.88
CA LEU A 47 7.96 -13.55 -23.46
C LEU A 47 7.13 -14.44 -24.40
N ASP A 48 7.80 -15.19 -25.26
CA ASP A 48 7.16 -16.20 -26.11
C ASP A 48 6.75 -17.44 -25.28
N ASN A 49 5.66 -18.11 -25.67
CA ASN A 49 5.21 -19.39 -25.11
C ASN A 49 4.90 -19.43 -23.60
N ALA A 50 4.41 -18.32 -23.01
CA ALA A 50 3.97 -18.26 -21.61
C ALA A 50 2.44 -18.09 -21.38
N PRO A 51 1.51 -18.63 -22.21
CA PRO A 51 0.08 -18.36 -22.06
C PRO A 51 -0.51 -18.89 -20.75
N HIS A 52 -0.01 -20.04 -20.27
CA HIS A 52 -0.44 -20.62 -18.99
C HIS A 52 -0.02 -19.76 -17.80
N LEU A 53 1.23 -19.28 -17.80
CA LEU A 53 1.75 -18.39 -16.75
C LEU A 53 1.02 -17.03 -16.75
N LYS A 54 0.75 -16.46 -17.93
CA LYS A 54 -0.04 -15.22 -18.04
C LYS A 54 -1.44 -15.39 -17.47
N LYS A 55 -2.11 -16.51 -17.77
CA LYS A 55 -3.45 -16.82 -17.24
C LYS A 55 -3.45 -17.00 -15.72
N GLU A 56 -2.45 -17.68 -15.19
CA GLU A 56 -2.28 -17.86 -13.74
C GLU A 56 -2.03 -16.53 -13.03
N PHE A 57 -1.11 -15.72 -13.56
CA PHE A 57 -0.82 -14.37 -13.05
C PHE A 57 -2.08 -13.50 -13.01
N MET A 58 -2.86 -13.46 -14.09
CA MET A 58 -4.11 -12.70 -14.13
C MET A 58 -5.13 -13.20 -13.10
N ARG A 59 -5.28 -14.52 -12.95
CA ARG A 59 -6.21 -15.12 -11.96
C ARG A 59 -5.83 -14.75 -10.53
N ASP A 60 -4.54 -14.76 -10.23
CA ASP A 60 -4.05 -14.46 -8.89
C ASP A 60 -4.16 -12.96 -8.58
N LEU A 61 -3.88 -12.09 -9.56
CA LEU A 61 -4.16 -10.67 -9.45
C LEU A 61 -5.65 -10.38 -9.26
N GLN A 62 -6.54 -11.04 -10.02
CA GLN A 62 -7.99 -10.88 -9.87
C GLN A 62 -8.44 -11.22 -8.44
N ARG A 63 -7.92 -12.32 -7.89
CA ARG A 63 -8.22 -12.73 -6.51
C ARG A 63 -7.74 -11.67 -5.50
N LYS A 64 -6.49 -11.25 -5.60
CA LYS A 64 -5.88 -10.26 -4.69
C LYS A 64 -6.59 -8.92 -4.77
N ALA A 65 -6.85 -8.42 -5.98
CA ALA A 65 -7.53 -7.15 -6.20
C ALA A 65 -8.98 -7.17 -5.70
N LYS A 66 -9.70 -8.29 -5.89
CA LYS A 66 -11.04 -8.46 -5.31
C LYS A 66 -11.02 -8.44 -3.79
N ASN A 67 -10.09 -9.17 -3.17
CA ASN A 67 -9.95 -9.20 -1.71
C ASN A 67 -9.59 -7.81 -1.14
N ALA A 68 -8.67 -7.10 -1.79
CA ALA A 68 -8.31 -5.74 -1.42
C ALA A 68 -9.52 -4.80 -1.49
N TYR A 69 -10.31 -4.85 -2.58
CA TYR A 69 -11.52 -4.05 -2.72
C TYR A 69 -12.55 -4.32 -1.62
N THR A 70 -12.73 -5.59 -1.21
CA THR A 70 -13.71 -5.94 -0.16
C THR A 70 -13.39 -5.36 1.22
N VAL A 71 -12.13 -5.01 1.48
CA VAL A 71 -11.68 -4.40 2.75
C VAL A 71 -11.41 -2.89 2.60
N GLY A 72 -11.98 -2.25 1.57
CA GLY A 72 -11.86 -0.81 1.35
C GLY A 72 -10.65 -0.37 0.52
N GLY A 73 -9.96 -1.30 -0.16
CA GLY A 73 -8.90 -0.97 -1.11
C GLY A 73 -9.42 -0.19 -2.32
N THR A 74 -8.79 0.94 -2.61
CA THR A 74 -9.12 1.82 -3.74
C THR A 74 -8.20 1.55 -4.93
N GLU A 75 -6.90 1.47 -4.68
CA GLU A 75 -5.86 1.38 -5.71
C GLU A 75 -4.72 0.48 -5.25
N LEU A 76 -4.18 -0.30 -6.18
CA LEU A 76 -2.97 -1.10 -5.97
C LEU A 76 -1.89 -0.66 -6.95
N TYR A 77 -0.75 -0.23 -6.43
CA TYR A 77 0.43 0.05 -7.25
C TYR A 77 1.41 -1.11 -7.15
N LEU A 78 1.97 -1.51 -8.29
CA LEU A 78 2.95 -2.59 -8.38
C LEU A 78 4.22 -2.07 -9.05
N SER A 79 5.36 -2.23 -8.37
CA SER A 79 6.66 -1.90 -8.94
C SER A 79 6.99 -2.85 -10.09
N THR A 80 7.34 -2.26 -11.22
CA THR A 80 7.92 -2.91 -12.40
C THR A 80 9.41 -2.53 -12.56
N MET A 81 9.99 -1.90 -11.52
CA MET A 81 11.37 -1.43 -11.52
C MET A 81 12.38 -2.60 -11.44
N SER A 82 13.58 -2.35 -11.95
CA SER A 82 14.72 -3.27 -11.82
C SER A 82 16.02 -2.52 -11.58
N VAL A 83 16.95 -3.14 -10.85
CA VAL A 83 18.34 -2.67 -10.69
C VAL A 83 19.24 -3.70 -11.35
N GLY A 84 19.76 -3.34 -12.52
CA GLY A 84 20.44 -4.31 -13.39
C GLY A 84 19.49 -5.48 -13.73
N PRO A 85 19.88 -6.74 -13.50
CA PRO A 85 19.01 -7.89 -13.77
C PRO A 85 18.01 -8.21 -12.65
N VAL A 86 18.05 -7.51 -11.51
CA VAL A 86 17.24 -7.85 -10.32
C VAL A 86 15.96 -7.01 -10.30
N PRO A 87 14.76 -7.62 -10.35
CA PRO A 87 13.51 -6.88 -10.18
C PRO A 87 13.36 -6.39 -8.74
N LEU A 88 13.00 -5.11 -8.58
CA LEU A 88 12.67 -4.54 -7.28
C LEU A 88 11.18 -4.74 -7.00
N ALA A 89 10.83 -5.94 -6.55
CA ALA A 89 9.47 -6.27 -6.21
C ALA A 89 8.99 -5.44 -5.01
N SER A 90 7.93 -4.67 -5.21
CA SER A 90 7.21 -3.96 -4.15
C SER A 90 5.80 -3.63 -4.58
N SER A 91 4.94 -3.36 -3.59
CA SER A 91 3.58 -2.87 -3.83
C SER A 91 3.21 -1.74 -2.87
N LEU A 92 2.24 -0.94 -3.27
CA LEU A 92 1.50 0.00 -2.42
C LEU A 92 0.02 -0.26 -2.60
N LEU A 93 -0.66 -0.69 -1.55
CA LEU A 93 -2.12 -0.72 -1.50
C LEU A 93 -2.60 0.54 -0.78
N ILE A 94 -3.45 1.31 -1.45
CA ILE A 94 -4.18 2.40 -0.82
C ILE A 94 -5.58 1.90 -0.46
N SER A 95 -6.00 2.14 0.78
CA SER A 95 -7.32 1.74 1.25
C SER A 95 -7.94 2.75 2.20
N VAL A 96 -9.26 2.86 2.17
CA VAL A 96 -10.06 3.58 3.16
C VAL A 96 -10.98 2.55 3.82
N PRO A 97 -10.53 1.93 4.94
CA PRO A 97 -11.32 0.92 5.62
C PRO A 97 -12.64 1.48 6.15
N ASN A 98 -13.56 0.58 6.48
CA ASN A 98 -14.85 0.96 7.05
C ASN A 98 -14.63 1.57 8.45
N PRO A 99 -15.24 2.73 8.79
CA PRO A 99 -15.11 3.35 10.11
C PRO A 99 -15.33 2.39 11.29
N ASP A 100 -16.24 1.43 11.17
CA ASP A 100 -16.58 0.49 12.24
C ASP A 100 -15.46 -0.51 12.56
N GLU A 101 -14.46 -0.65 11.67
CA GLU A 101 -13.31 -1.55 11.85
C GLU A 101 -12.14 -0.87 12.57
N TRP A 102 -12.21 0.45 12.80
CA TRP A 102 -11.12 1.25 13.36
C TRP A 102 -11.53 1.97 14.64
N PRO A 103 -10.57 2.28 15.53
CA PRO A 103 -10.86 3.10 16.70
C PRO A 103 -11.52 4.43 16.29
N PRO A 104 -12.56 4.90 17.00
CA PRO A 104 -13.27 6.14 16.67
C PRO A 104 -12.45 7.35 17.14
N THR A 105 -11.25 7.49 16.59
CA THR A 105 -10.36 8.63 16.79
C THR A 105 -9.78 9.06 15.45
N ALA A 106 -9.51 10.36 15.33
CA ALA A 106 -8.72 10.94 14.24
C ALA A 106 -7.35 11.40 14.74
N ASP A 107 -7.05 11.18 16.03
CA ASP A 107 -5.81 11.55 16.66
C ASP A 107 -4.73 10.48 16.40
N ALA A 108 -3.60 10.90 15.85
CA ALA A 108 -2.53 10.00 15.46
C ALA A 108 -1.82 9.41 16.69
N GLU A 109 -1.70 10.18 17.77
CA GLU A 109 -1.11 9.74 19.02
C GLU A 109 -1.98 8.66 19.68
N GLU A 110 -3.30 8.87 19.77
CA GLU A 110 -4.23 7.86 20.30
C GLU A 110 -4.22 6.58 19.46
N LEU A 111 -4.19 6.69 18.12
CA LEU A 111 -4.10 5.52 17.25
C LEU A 111 -2.75 4.79 17.42
N ALA A 112 -1.65 5.53 17.54
CA ALA A 112 -0.32 4.93 17.73
C ALA A 112 -0.25 4.14 19.04
N GLU A 113 -0.81 4.68 20.14
CA GLU A 113 -0.91 3.97 21.42
C GLU A 113 -1.76 2.70 21.30
N HIS A 114 -2.90 2.79 20.60
CA HIS A 114 -3.76 1.64 20.34
C HIS A 114 -3.03 0.53 19.56
N LEU A 115 -2.30 0.91 18.50
CA LEU A 115 -1.55 -0.04 17.66
C LEU A 115 -0.32 -0.62 18.38
N ALA A 116 0.35 0.15 19.24
CA ALA A 116 1.47 -0.34 20.05
C ALA A 116 1.02 -1.38 21.10
N GLY A 117 -0.23 -1.29 21.58
CA GLY A 117 -0.83 -2.29 22.48
C GLY A 117 -1.21 -3.61 21.80
N GLN A 118 -1.31 -3.63 20.46
CA GLN A 118 -1.54 -4.85 19.70
C GLN A 118 -0.21 -5.56 19.44
N ASN A 119 -0.06 -6.77 19.99
CA ASN A 119 1.18 -7.55 19.89
C ASN A 119 1.36 -8.06 18.44
N PHE A 120 2.21 -7.41 17.65
CA PHE A 120 2.49 -7.77 16.25
C PHE A 120 3.83 -8.51 16.05
N GLY A 121 4.40 -9.08 17.12
CA GLY A 121 5.72 -9.71 17.13
C GLY A 121 6.84 -8.76 17.59
N GLU A 122 8.04 -9.31 17.82
CA GLU A 122 9.17 -8.60 18.44
C GLU A 122 9.78 -7.46 17.59
N SER A 123 9.35 -7.28 16.33
CA SER A 123 9.99 -6.39 15.33
C SER A 123 9.10 -5.23 14.84
N GLY A 124 7.91 -5.05 15.41
CA GLY A 124 6.99 -3.97 15.02
C GLY A 124 7.40 -2.62 15.59
N GLU A 125 7.73 -1.65 14.73
CA GLU A 125 7.96 -0.26 15.12
C GLU A 125 6.71 0.57 14.81
N VAL A 126 6.13 1.25 15.80
CA VAL A 126 5.02 2.20 15.64
C VAL A 126 5.47 3.57 16.10
N SER A 127 5.21 4.60 15.29
CA SER A 127 5.60 5.98 15.57
C SER A 127 4.62 6.97 14.95
N VAL A 128 4.50 8.17 15.54
CA VAL A 128 3.81 9.30 14.89
C VAL A 128 4.83 10.10 14.09
N VAL A 129 4.48 10.44 12.86
CA VAL A 129 5.32 11.18 11.91
C VAL A 129 4.53 12.35 11.32
N GLU A 130 5.24 13.35 10.81
CA GLU A 130 4.65 14.47 10.09
C GLU A 130 4.81 14.27 8.57
N LEU A 131 3.71 14.21 7.83
CA LEU A 131 3.72 14.22 6.37
C LEU A 131 3.59 15.68 5.89
N PRO A 132 4.48 16.17 4.99
CA PRO A 132 4.59 17.59 4.66
C PRO A 132 3.27 18.29 4.27
N ALA A 133 2.40 17.55 3.60
CA ALA A 133 1.15 18.03 3.03
C ALA A 133 -0.10 17.48 3.75
N ALA A 134 -0.01 16.23 4.21
CA ALA A 134 -1.14 15.49 4.78
C ALA A 134 -1.26 15.62 6.32
N GLY A 135 -0.26 16.20 6.99
CA GLY A 135 -0.27 16.38 8.45
C GLY A 135 0.29 15.19 9.22
N LYS A 136 0.01 15.14 10.52
CA LYS A 136 0.37 14.01 11.39
C LYS A 136 -0.24 12.69 10.91
N ALA A 137 0.56 11.64 10.94
CA ALA A 137 0.17 10.28 10.59
C ALA A 137 0.84 9.26 11.52
N VAL A 138 0.26 8.07 11.64
CA VAL A 138 0.92 6.94 12.29
C VAL A 138 1.69 6.16 11.24
N ARG A 139 2.97 5.90 11.48
CA ARG A 139 3.81 5.04 10.67
C ARG A 139 4.11 3.77 11.44
N ARG A 140 3.79 2.62 10.85
CA ARG A 140 4.12 1.30 11.37
C ARG A 140 5.04 0.58 10.41
N ARG A 141 6.16 0.05 10.88
CA ARG A 141 7.03 -0.87 10.15
C ARG A 141 7.01 -2.23 10.84
N HIS A 142 6.95 -3.31 10.08
CA HIS A 142 7.17 -4.65 10.60
C HIS A 142 7.77 -5.56 9.52
N ARG A 143 8.45 -6.61 9.98
CA ARG A 143 8.99 -7.67 9.12
C ARG A 143 8.34 -8.98 9.53
N GLU A 144 7.72 -9.63 8.57
CA GLU A 144 7.11 -10.94 8.74
C GLU A 144 8.02 -11.99 8.09
N GLU A 145 8.25 -13.09 8.79
CA GLU A 145 8.88 -14.26 8.18
C GLU A 145 7.96 -14.84 7.10
N ALA A 146 8.56 -15.61 6.19
CA ALA A 146 7.82 -16.30 5.16
C ALA A 146 6.83 -17.29 5.80
N ASP A 147 5.55 -17.12 5.50
CA ASP A 147 4.52 -18.08 5.87
C ASP A 147 3.66 -18.38 4.63
N PRO A 148 3.97 -19.45 3.88
CA PRO A 148 3.24 -19.79 2.67
C PRO A 148 1.74 -20.06 2.91
N ASP A 149 1.37 -20.51 4.11
CA ASP A 149 -0.01 -20.87 4.43
C ASP A 149 -0.87 -19.62 4.68
N THR A 150 -0.29 -18.56 5.25
CA THR A 150 -1.01 -17.31 5.54
C THR A 150 -0.73 -16.18 4.55
N GLN A 151 0.39 -16.21 3.83
CA GLN A 151 0.83 -15.19 2.87
C GLN A 151 0.65 -15.63 1.41
N MET A 152 -0.35 -16.46 1.13
CA MET A 152 -0.74 -16.88 -0.24
C MET A 152 0.43 -17.50 -1.03
N GLY A 153 1.19 -18.40 -0.41
CA GLY A 153 2.33 -19.07 -1.03
C GLY A 153 3.61 -18.25 -1.08
N ASN A 154 3.66 -17.09 -0.42
CA ASN A 154 4.90 -16.33 -0.29
C ASN A 154 5.93 -17.12 0.53
N THR A 155 7.10 -17.32 -0.06
CA THR A 155 8.21 -18.07 0.55
C THR A 155 9.35 -17.16 0.99
N LEU A 156 9.17 -15.84 0.91
CA LEU A 156 10.18 -14.84 1.23
C LEU A 156 9.73 -13.99 2.42
N PRO A 157 10.62 -13.62 3.36
CA PRO A 157 10.31 -12.62 4.36
C PRO A 157 9.84 -11.32 3.70
N THR A 158 8.84 -10.67 4.30
CA THR A 158 8.28 -9.43 3.76
C THR A 158 8.45 -8.32 4.77
N THR A 159 8.99 -7.19 4.30
CA THR A 159 8.97 -5.93 5.06
C THR A 159 7.75 -5.13 4.63
N THR A 160 6.96 -4.70 5.60
CA THR A 160 5.75 -3.91 5.39
C THR A 160 5.85 -2.60 6.15
N VAL A 161 5.51 -1.49 5.48
CA VAL A 161 5.38 -0.17 6.08
C VAL A 161 3.97 0.34 5.82
N THR A 162 3.23 0.64 6.88
CA THR A 162 1.88 1.17 6.79
C THR A 162 1.84 2.58 7.36
N TYR A 163 1.29 3.50 6.58
CA TYR A 163 0.88 4.82 7.07
C TYR A 163 -0.61 4.83 7.30
N TYR A 164 -1.02 5.31 8.47
CA TYR A 164 -2.39 5.64 8.81
C TYR A 164 -2.51 7.15 8.86
N VAL A 165 -3.18 7.72 7.88
CA VAL A 165 -3.31 9.17 7.70
C VAL A 165 -4.74 9.58 8.01
N PRO A 166 -4.99 10.45 9.00
CA PRO A 166 -6.34 10.92 9.29
C PRO A 166 -6.89 11.68 8.08
N VAL A 167 -8.09 11.32 7.63
CA VAL A 167 -8.79 12.09 6.60
C VAL A 167 -9.34 13.36 7.26
N PRO A 168 -8.96 14.57 6.78
CA PRO A 168 -9.34 15.83 7.41
C PRO A 168 -10.85 15.97 7.64
N ALA A 169 -11.23 16.63 8.73
CA ALA A 169 -12.62 16.87 9.12
C ALA A 169 -13.50 15.59 9.14
N SER A 170 -12.90 14.43 9.42
CA SER A 170 -13.58 13.15 9.53
C SER A 170 -12.93 12.26 10.60
N MET A 171 -13.53 11.09 10.87
CA MET A 171 -12.94 10.03 11.70
C MET A 171 -12.41 8.86 10.87
N ARG A 172 -12.25 9.07 9.56
CA ARG A 172 -11.77 8.03 8.62
C ARG A 172 -10.26 8.10 8.51
N TRP A 173 -9.68 6.95 8.18
CA TRP A 173 -8.24 6.82 7.95
C TRP A 173 -8.00 6.44 6.50
N LEU A 174 -7.05 7.10 5.86
CA LEU A 174 -6.45 6.64 4.62
C LEU A 174 -5.21 5.80 4.98
N MET A 175 -5.15 4.58 4.47
CA MET A 175 -4.03 3.69 4.69
C MET A 175 -3.18 3.58 3.43
N LEU A 176 -1.87 3.77 3.59
CA LEU A 176 -0.88 3.48 2.55
C LEU A 176 -0.07 2.29 3.04
N ASN A 177 -0.35 1.10 2.51
CA ASN A 177 0.30 -0.14 2.90
C ASN A 177 1.34 -0.54 1.84
N PHE A 178 2.60 -0.30 2.15
CA PHE A 178 3.73 -0.66 1.32
C PHE A 178 4.31 -2.01 1.74
N SER A 179 4.74 -2.82 0.77
CA SER A 179 5.43 -4.06 1.06
C SER A 179 6.54 -4.37 0.05
N THR A 180 7.57 -5.07 0.51
CA THR A 180 8.62 -5.64 -0.34
C THR A 180 9.13 -6.97 0.21
N PRO A 181 9.30 -7.99 -0.65
CA PRO A 181 9.99 -9.24 -0.29
C PRO A 181 11.51 -9.16 -0.53
N VAL A 182 12.07 -8.00 -0.91
CA VAL A 182 13.49 -7.83 -1.22
C VAL A 182 14.28 -7.52 0.06
N ASP A 183 14.43 -8.53 0.92
CA ASP A 183 15.03 -8.42 2.26
C ASP A 183 16.39 -7.70 2.29
N PRO A 184 17.36 -7.97 1.39
CA PRO A 184 18.66 -7.28 1.40
C PRO A 184 18.59 -5.78 1.10
N LEU A 185 17.49 -5.31 0.50
CA LEU A 185 17.25 -3.91 0.17
C LEU A 185 16.12 -3.29 1.01
N ALA A 186 15.63 -3.99 2.04
CA ALA A 186 14.46 -3.58 2.80
C ALA A 186 14.58 -2.13 3.31
N ASP A 187 15.69 -1.75 3.94
CA ASP A 187 15.88 -0.38 4.45
C ASP A 187 15.84 0.69 3.34
N ARG A 188 16.40 0.40 2.15
CA ARG A 188 16.37 1.31 1.01
C ARG A 188 14.98 1.41 0.39
N MET A 189 14.25 0.30 0.33
CA MET A 189 12.86 0.30 -0.10
C MET A 189 11.99 1.08 0.89
N VAL A 190 12.26 0.98 2.20
CA VAL A 190 11.59 1.75 3.23
C VAL A 190 11.84 3.26 3.06
N GLU A 191 13.08 3.69 2.79
CA GLU A 191 13.38 5.10 2.46
C GLU A 191 12.58 5.59 1.24
N LEU A 192 12.41 4.73 0.23
CA LEU A 192 11.58 5.03 -0.93
C LEU A 192 10.10 5.14 -0.55
N PHE A 193 9.58 4.22 0.27
CA PHE A 193 8.19 4.24 0.73
C PHE A 193 7.90 5.51 1.54
N ASP A 194 8.82 5.91 2.41
CA ASP A 194 8.73 7.13 3.20
C ASP A 194 8.68 8.37 2.28
N THR A 195 9.48 8.36 1.20
CA THR A 195 9.47 9.42 0.18
C THR A 195 8.13 9.50 -0.55
N VAL A 196 7.58 8.35 -0.98
CA VAL A 196 6.27 8.29 -1.66
C VAL A 196 5.15 8.76 -0.72
N ALA A 197 5.10 8.26 0.51
CA ALA A 197 4.12 8.68 1.51
C ALA A 197 4.20 10.19 1.78
N GLY A 198 5.40 10.78 1.80
CA GLY A 198 5.62 12.21 1.96
C GLY A 198 5.04 13.09 0.85
N THR A 199 4.69 12.52 -0.30
CA THR A 199 4.04 13.25 -1.41
C THR A 199 2.52 13.31 -1.30
N LEU A 200 1.93 12.58 -0.35
CA LEU A 200 0.49 12.51 -0.15
C LEU A 200 -0.09 13.90 0.10
N HIS A 201 -1.15 14.21 -0.61
CA HIS A 201 -1.94 15.40 -0.39
C HIS A 201 -3.43 15.22 -0.65
N TRP A 202 -4.22 16.03 0.05
CA TRP A 202 -5.67 16.11 -0.08
C TRP A 202 -6.07 17.06 -1.21
N GLY A 203 -7.08 16.65 -1.99
CA GLY A 203 -7.70 17.40 -3.09
C GLY A 203 -8.80 18.35 -2.62
#